data_AF-A0A497M4S1-F1
#
_entry.id   AF-A0A497M4S1-F1
#
_cell.length_a   1.000
_cell.length_b   1.000
_cell.length_c   1.000
_cell.angle_alpha   90.00
_cell.angle_beta   90.00
_cell.angle_gamma   90.00
#
_symmetry.space_group_name_H-M   'P 1'
#
loop_
_entity.id
_entity.type
_entity.pdbx_description
1 polymer ?
#
loop_
_entity_poly.entity_id
_entity_poly.type
_entity_poly.pdbx_seq_one_letter_code
_entity_poly.pdbx_strand_id
1 'polypeptide(L)'
;MMENSSLILLMSFAFSLSIGLIIYWIGGKASAKTKQQNKEKVIPYACGEEPPKISEVRINLERFFIFTIYFLIFDVFAFLIAISWSSTWFYPTIYSIIVFLAVLAFLTVRRRL
;
A
#
# COMPACT_ATOMS: atom_id res chain seq x y z
N MET A 1 -22.57 22.30 8.26
CA MET A 1 -21.09 22.44 8.29
C MET A 1 -20.39 21.14 7.87
N MET A 2 -20.82 19.96 8.34
CA MET A 2 -20.26 18.65 7.90
C MET A 2 -20.54 18.30 6.42
N GLU A 3 -21.70 18.68 5.88
CA GLU A 3 -22.08 18.38 4.48
C GLU A 3 -21.11 19.01 3.46
N ASN A 4 -20.76 20.30 3.64
CA ASN A 4 -19.78 20.99 2.80
C ASN A 4 -18.39 20.35 2.88
N SER A 5 -17.95 19.88 4.05
CA SER A 5 -16.66 19.23 4.22
C SER A 5 -16.59 17.89 3.48
N SER A 6 -17.64 17.07 3.55
CA SER A 6 -17.70 15.82 2.77
C SER A 6 -17.71 16.06 1.26
N LEU A 7 -18.40 17.09 0.80
CA LEU A 7 -18.43 17.45 -0.63
C LEU A 7 -17.06 17.91 -1.12
N ILE A 8 -16.33 18.71 -0.32
CA ILE A 8 -14.96 19.14 -0.68
C ILE A 8 -14.03 17.93 -0.83
N LEU A 9 -14.06 16.97 0.10
CA LEU A 9 -13.22 15.77 0.02
C LEU A 9 -13.53 14.93 -1.23
N LEU A 10 -14.80 14.75 -1.54
CA LEU A 10 -15.24 13.98 -2.71
C LEU A 10 -14.82 14.68 -4.01
N MET A 11 -14.94 16.01 -4.06
CA MET A 11 -14.48 16.81 -5.20
C MET A 11 -12.96 16.76 -5.36
N SER A 12 -12.19 16.84 -4.27
CA SER A 12 -10.72 16.71 -4.33
C SER A 12 -10.27 15.33 -4.84
N PHE A 13 -10.92 14.26 -4.37
CA PHE A 13 -10.65 12.91 -4.86
C PHE A 13 -10.99 12.77 -6.35
N ALA A 14 -12.18 13.21 -6.77
CA ALA A 14 -12.61 13.16 -8.16
C ALA A 14 -11.68 13.99 -9.07
N PHE A 15 -11.22 15.15 -8.59
CA PHE A 15 -10.27 15.98 -9.32
C PHE A 15 -8.91 15.29 -9.46
N SER A 16 -8.35 14.72 -8.40
CA SER A 16 -7.09 13.98 -8.46
C SER A 16 -7.16 12.76 -9.40
N LEU A 17 -8.24 11.99 -9.30
CA LEU A 17 -8.46 10.84 -10.17
C LEU A 17 -8.62 11.25 -11.63
N SER A 18 -9.40 12.30 -11.91
CA SER A 18 -9.61 12.78 -13.27
C SER A 18 -8.33 13.30 -13.91
N ILE A 19 -7.48 14.02 -13.15
CA ILE A 19 -6.14 14.40 -13.62
C ILE A 19 -5.31 13.16 -14.00
N GLY A 20 -5.25 12.15 -13.14
CA GLY A 20 -4.53 10.91 -13.43
C GLY A 20 -5.02 10.22 -14.70
N LEU A 21 -6.34 10.14 -14.88
CA LEU A 21 -6.97 9.58 -16.09
C LEU A 21 -6.69 10.41 -17.34
N ILE A 22 -6.72 11.73 -17.24
CA ILE A 22 -6.40 12.63 -18.37
C ILE A 22 -4.95 12.46 -18.79
N ILE A 23 -4.01 12.41 -17.83
CA ILE A 23 -2.59 12.17 -18.13
C ILE A 23 -2.41 10.81 -18.80
N TYR A 24 -3.04 9.77 -18.25
CA TYR A 24 -2.98 8.42 -18.85
C TYR A 24 -3.56 8.39 -20.27
N TRP A 25 -4.70 9.05 -20.49
CA TRP A 25 -5.36 9.13 -21.79
C TRP A 25 -4.53 9.89 -22.81
N ILE A 26 -4.01 11.07 -22.45
CA ILE A 26 -3.17 11.89 -23.32
C ILE A 26 -1.88 11.12 -23.64
N GLY A 27 -1.22 10.54 -22.63
CA GLY A 27 -0.01 9.73 -22.80
C GLY A 27 -0.24 8.53 -23.73
N GLY A 28 -1.35 7.80 -23.54
CA GLY A 28 -1.72 6.68 -24.40
C GLY A 28 -2.06 7.09 -25.84
N LYS A 29 -2.66 8.27 -26.04
CA LYS A 29 -3.01 8.79 -27.37
C LYS A 29 -1.80 9.39 -28.10
N ALA A 30 -0.92 10.08 -27.37
CA ALA A 30 0.29 10.70 -27.90
C ALA A 30 1.43 9.70 -28.14
N SER A 31 1.39 8.53 -27.48
CA SER A 31 2.40 7.49 -27.66
C SER A 31 2.46 6.99 -29.11
N ALA A 32 3.68 6.79 -29.61
CA ALA A 32 3.93 6.25 -30.94
C ALA A 32 3.40 4.82 -31.03
N LYS A 33 2.24 4.64 -31.67
CA LYS A 33 1.65 3.32 -31.89
C LYS A 33 2.53 2.55 -32.87
N THR A 34 3.23 1.53 -32.38
CA THR A 34 3.97 0.63 -33.27
C THR A 34 2.96 -0.23 -34.04
N LYS A 35 2.92 -0.08 -35.37
CA LYS A 35 1.99 -0.79 -36.28
C LYS A 35 2.18 -2.31 -36.32
N GLN A 36 3.33 -2.79 -35.82
CA GLN A 36 3.62 -4.20 -35.64
C GLN A 36 3.83 -4.46 -34.15
N GLN A 37 3.02 -5.33 -33.57
CA GLN A 37 3.32 -5.93 -32.28
C GLN A 37 4.55 -6.83 -32.47
N ASN A 38 5.75 -6.24 -32.48
CA ASN A 38 6.97 -7.03 -32.40
C ASN A 38 6.89 -7.73 -31.04
N LYS A 39 6.72 -9.05 -31.06
CA LYS A 39 6.58 -9.89 -29.86
C LYS A 39 7.74 -9.66 -28.89
N GLU A 40 8.92 -9.33 -29.43
CA GLU A 40 10.13 -8.99 -28.66
C GLU A 40 10.02 -7.69 -27.85
N LYS A 41 9.16 -6.74 -28.23
CA LYS A 41 8.93 -5.52 -27.45
C LYS A 41 8.00 -5.72 -26.26
N VAL A 42 7.24 -6.82 -26.25
CA VAL A 42 6.20 -7.11 -25.25
C VAL A 42 6.66 -8.16 -24.24
N ILE A 43 7.74 -8.89 -24.54
CA ILE A 43 8.36 -9.79 -23.58
C ILE A 43 8.99 -8.99 -22.41
N PRO A 44 8.90 -9.51 -21.17
CA PRO A 44 9.53 -8.87 -20.03
C PRO A 44 11.05 -8.83 -20.21
N TYR A 45 11.66 -7.78 -19.67
CA TYR A 45 13.10 -7.63 -19.69
C TYR A 45 13.78 -8.75 -18.90
N ALA A 46 14.62 -9.52 -19.59
CA ALA A 46 15.46 -10.56 -19.00
C ALA A 46 16.90 -10.45 -19.52
N CYS A 47 17.47 -9.24 -19.51
CA CYS A 47 18.84 -8.98 -19.98
C CYS A 47 19.12 -9.41 -21.43
N GLY A 48 18.10 -9.50 -22.28
CA GLY A 48 18.20 -9.99 -23.66
C GLY A 48 18.01 -11.50 -23.83
N GLU A 49 17.81 -12.23 -22.73
CA GLU A 49 17.46 -13.66 -22.74
C GLU A 49 15.95 -13.86 -22.86
N GLU A 50 15.54 -15.05 -23.32
CA GLU A 50 14.13 -15.44 -23.31
C GLU A 50 13.69 -15.68 -21.85
N PRO A 51 12.68 -14.96 -21.34
CA PRO A 51 12.24 -15.11 -19.97
C PRO A 51 11.69 -16.53 -19.74
N PRO A 52 11.85 -17.08 -18.53
CA PRO A 52 11.31 -18.40 -18.23
C PRO A 52 9.81 -18.43 -18.49
N LYS A 53 9.32 -19.51 -19.11
CA LYS A 53 7.88 -19.72 -19.40
C LYS A 53 7.01 -19.85 -18.14
N ILE A 54 7.63 -19.84 -16.96
CA ILE A 54 6.95 -19.99 -15.67
C ILE A 54 6.31 -18.64 -15.34
N SER A 55 4.97 -18.61 -15.33
CA SER A 55 4.17 -17.42 -15.05
C SER A 55 4.22 -16.98 -13.57
N GLU A 56 4.67 -17.85 -12.67
CA GLU A 56 4.61 -17.63 -11.22
C GLU A 56 5.99 -17.77 -10.60
N VAL A 57 6.60 -16.63 -10.26
CA VAL A 57 7.84 -16.60 -9.49
C VAL A 57 7.50 -16.80 -8.02
N ARG A 58 7.95 -17.91 -7.42
CA ARG A 58 7.87 -18.09 -5.96
C ARG A 58 8.99 -17.32 -5.29
N ILE A 59 8.67 -16.12 -4.81
CA ILE A 59 9.61 -15.28 -4.07
C ILE A 59 9.47 -15.61 -2.58
N ASN A 60 10.60 -15.74 -1.87
CA ASN A 60 10.56 -15.82 -0.42
C ASN A 60 10.15 -14.45 0.14
N LEU A 61 8.91 -14.37 0.63
CA LEU A 61 8.33 -13.15 1.22
C LEU A 61 8.36 -13.14 2.74
N GLU A 62 9.09 -14.04 3.40
CA GLU A 62 9.12 -14.16 4.86
C GLU A 62 9.44 -12.82 5.54
N ARG A 63 10.51 -12.14 5.08
CA ARG A 63 10.92 -10.84 5.64
C ARG A 63 9.90 -9.73 5.34
N PHE A 64 9.31 -9.75 4.15
CA PHE A 64 8.27 -8.80 3.77
C PHE A 64 7.01 -8.98 4.63
N PHE A 65 6.59 -10.23 4.85
CA PHE A 65 5.45 -10.58 5.67
C PHE A 65 5.63 -10.14 7.13
N ILE A 66 6.82 -10.34 7.71
CA ILE A 66 7.16 -9.85 9.04
C ILE A 66 7.01 -8.31 9.11
N PHE A 67 7.51 -7.60 8.10
CA PHE A 67 7.35 -6.15 8.02
C PHE A 67 5.86 -5.75 7.93
N THR A 68 5.07 -6.43 7.09
CA THR A 68 3.63 -6.17 6.95
C THR A 68 2.87 -6.35 8.26
N ILE A 69 3.20 -7.36 9.07
CA ILE A 69 2.57 -7.56 10.39
C ILE A 69 2.87 -6.37 11.31
N TYR A 70 4.14 -5.93 11.40
CA TYR A 70 4.48 -4.75 12.21
C TYR A 70 3.77 -3.51 11.71
N PHE A 71 3.75 -3.28 10.39
CA PHE A 71 3.05 -2.17 9.77
C PHE A 71 1.56 -2.17 10.18
N LEU A 72 0.88 -3.32 10.08
CA LEU A 72 -0.52 -3.45 10.47
C LEU A 72 -0.74 -3.14 11.95
N ILE A 73 0.11 -3.64 12.84
CA ILE A 73 0.02 -3.36 14.29
C ILE A 73 0.13 -1.85 14.55
N PHE A 74 1.10 -1.18 13.92
CA PHE A 74 1.30 0.27 14.10
C PHE A 74 0.23 1.11 13.40
N ASP A 75 -0.33 0.67 12.28
CA ASP A 75 -1.42 1.37 11.58
C ASP A 75 -2.70 1.39 12.42
N VAL A 76 -3.09 0.23 12.97
CA VAL A 76 -4.22 0.13 13.90
C VAL A 76 -3.96 0.96 15.16
N PHE A 77 -2.73 0.93 15.69
CA PHE A 77 -2.36 1.77 16.83
C PHE A 77 -2.50 3.26 16.55
N ALA A 78 -1.99 3.74 15.42
CA ALA A 78 -2.08 5.15 15.03
C ALA A 78 -3.54 5.59 14.90
N PHE A 79 -4.39 4.76 14.31
CA PHE A 79 -5.83 5.01 14.21
C PHE A 79 -6.51 5.11 15.59
N LEU A 80 -6.21 4.17 16.50
CA LEU A 80 -6.78 4.17 17.85
C LEU A 80 -6.34 5.40 18.65
N ILE A 81 -5.07 5.79 18.55
CA ILE A 81 -4.56 7.01 19.19
C ILE A 81 -5.28 8.25 18.64
N ALA A 82 -5.43 8.36 17.32
CA ALA A 82 -6.10 9.48 16.68
C ALA A 82 -7.55 9.66 17.17
N ILE A 83 -8.32 8.56 17.28
CA ILE A 83 -9.70 8.62 17.81
C ILE A 83 -9.71 8.96 19.30
N SER A 84 -8.76 8.41 20.05
CA SER A 84 -8.72 8.60 21.51
C SER A 84 -8.33 10.02 21.94
N TRP A 85 -7.92 10.88 21.01
CA TRP A 85 -7.50 12.27 21.28
C TRP A 85 -8.56 13.10 22.02
N SER A 86 -9.85 12.88 21.71
CA SER A 86 -10.96 13.58 22.37
C SER A 86 -11.40 12.92 23.69
N SER A 87 -10.77 11.81 24.08
CA SER A 87 -11.17 11.01 25.24
C SER A 87 -10.27 11.26 26.45
N THR A 88 -10.66 10.72 27.61
CA THR A 88 -9.84 10.75 28.82
C THR A 88 -8.51 10.04 28.58
N TRP A 89 -7.42 10.57 29.15
CA TRP A 89 -6.04 10.06 29.04
C TRP A 89 -5.88 8.55 29.25
N PHE A 90 -6.78 7.93 30.03
CA PHE A 90 -6.75 6.50 30.31
C PHE A 90 -6.88 5.61 29.05
N TYR A 91 -7.71 6.00 28.08
CA TYR A 91 -7.92 5.22 26.86
C TYR A 91 -6.67 5.12 25.96
N PRO A 92 -6.01 6.23 25.55
CA PRO A 92 -4.77 6.14 24.76
C PRO A 92 -3.67 5.37 25.50
N THR A 93 -3.60 5.47 26.83
CA THR A 93 -2.61 4.72 27.62
C THR A 93 -2.84 3.22 27.59
N ILE A 94 -4.08 2.74 27.74
CA ILE A 94 -4.38 1.30 27.67
C ILE A 94 -4.05 0.76 26.29
N TYR A 95 -4.48 1.45 25.22
CA TYR A 95 -4.20 1.00 23.85
C TYR A 95 -2.69 0.94 23.57
N SER A 96 -1.92 1.90 24.07
CA SER A 96 -0.45 1.89 23.97
C SER A 96 0.17 0.68 24.67
N ILE A 97 -0.31 0.31 25.86
CA ILE A 97 0.17 -0.87 26.59
C ILE A 97 -0.17 -2.15 25.84
N ILE A 98 -1.39 -2.29 25.33
CA ILE A 98 -1.82 -3.47 24.56
C ILE A 98 -0.94 -3.65 23.32
N VAL A 99 -0.70 -2.58 22.56
CA VAL A 99 0.14 -2.62 21.36
C VAL A 99 1.59 -2.93 21.71
N PHE A 100 2.12 -2.34 22.78
CA PHE A 100 3.46 -2.66 23.27
C PHE A 100 3.60 -4.15 23.63
N LEU A 101 2.62 -4.74 24.33
CA LEU A 101 2.60 -6.17 24.64
C LEU A 101 2.51 -7.03 23.37
N ALA A 102 1.71 -6.65 22.38
CA ALA A 102 1.61 -7.36 21.11
C ALA A 102 2.96 -7.35 20.35
N VAL A 103 3.65 -6.21 20.31
CA VAL A 103 4.97 -6.08 19.70
C VAL A 103 6.00 -6.93 20.45
N LEU A 104 6.00 -6.91 21.79
CA LEU A 104 6.88 -7.76 22.59
C LEU A 104 6.62 -9.25 22.40
N ALA A 105 5.36 -9.67 22.37
CA ALA A 105 4.97 -11.06 22.12
C ALA A 105 5.48 -11.52 20.73
N PHE A 106 5.27 -10.69 19.71
CA PHE A 106 5.73 -11.03 18.37
C PHE A 106 7.27 -11.04 18.25
N LEU A 107 7.97 -10.10 18.89
CA LEU A 107 9.44 -10.09 18.97
C LEU A 107 10.00 -11.32 19.70
N THR A 108 9.37 -11.75 20.78
CA THR A 108 9.83 -12.90 21.57
C THR A 108 9.59 -14.23 20.86
N VAL A 109 8.46 -14.39 20.17
CA VAL A 109 8.21 -15.55 19.30
C VAL A 109 9.23 -15.58 18.17
N ARG A 110 9.48 -14.44 17.52
CA ARG A 110 10.45 -14.35 16.42
C ARG A 110 11.87 -14.71 16.86
N ARG A 111 12.31 -14.33 18.06
CA ARG A 111 13.65 -14.71 18.56
C ARG A 111 13.82 -16.22 18.79
N ARG A 112 12.72 -16.97 18.88
CA ARG A 112 12.73 -18.42 19.13
C ARG A 112 12.62 -19.27 17.85
N LEU A 113 12.31 -18.64 16.71
CA LEU A 113 12.28 -19.26 15.38
C LEU A 113 13.59 -18.97 14.65
#